data_AF-A0A1B6D1N0-F1
#
_entry.id   AF-A0A1B6D1N0-F1
#
_cell.length_a   1.000
_cell.length_b   1.000
_cell.length_c   1.000
_cell.angle_alpha   90.00
_cell.angle_beta   90.00
_cell.angle_gamma   90.00
#
_symmetry.space_group_name_H-M   'P 1'
#
loop_
_entity.id
_entity.type
_entity.pdbx_description
1 polymer ?
#
loop_
_entity_poly.entity_id
_entity_poly.type
_entity_poly.pdbx_seq_one_letter_code
_entity_poly.pdbx_strand_id
1 'polypeptide(L)'
;MLALFKPSSLKCCQNRLSTFSVKSNSYFSSLNNNKEQTTNIKNSALLSYNQLLSSKYLISTKINPQLQQISNLSLSTNRVSESFKKGITVFKDVDLKSLPKAPTSTLLFGLGGVIPFVAAPLSFLFFGYNASIAFAQLAYGASILAFVGGVKWGYAIGKDKPTIQDIGLSTVPSLIAWTGLLVPQSLGILVISSGLGAAFYIDMITSQYPSWFRALRCLLSSTAVISLLTTFLCSF
;
A
#
# COMPACT_ATOMS: atom_id res chain seq x y z
N MET A 1 69.56 -34.05 1.73
CA MET A 1 69.04 -35.07 0.79
C MET A 1 68.21 -34.31 -0.24
N LEU A 2 68.44 -34.28 -1.55
CA LEU A 2 69.49 -34.74 -2.47
C LEU A 2 69.26 -33.90 -3.75
N ALA A 3 70.30 -33.40 -4.40
CA ALA A 3 70.20 -32.75 -5.71
C ALA A 3 71.35 -33.25 -6.58
N LEU A 4 71.05 -33.74 -7.79
CA LEU A 4 72.05 -33.94 -8.84
C LEU A 4 71.47 -33.67 -10.23
N PHE A 5 72.34 -33.16 -11.08
CA PHE A 5 72.14 -32.45 -12.34
C PHE A 5 72.91 -33.19 -13.46
N LYS A 6 72.63 -32.81 -14.74
CA LYS A 6 73.55 -32.71 -15.91
C LYS A 6 73.66 -33.93 -16.92
N PRO A 7 74.24 -33.81 -18.16
CA PRO A 7 73.77 -33.18 -19.44
C PRO A 7 74.25 -33.85 -20.80
N SER A 8 74.26 -33.09 -21.93
CA SER A 8 75.12 -33.12 -23.19
C SER A 8 74.59 -33.84 -24.47
N SER A 9 74.83 -33.49 -25.77
CA SER A 9 75.90 -32.80 -26.55
C SER A 9 75.45 -32.39 -28.01
N LEU A 10 76.28 -31.66 -28.80
CA LEU A 10 76.01 -31.01 -30.12
C LEU A 10 77.22 -31.11 -31.09
N LYS A 11 77.00 -31.31 -32.42
CA LYS A 11 77.77 -30.78 -33.61
C LYS A 11 77.50 -31.61 -34.90
N CYS A 12 76.89 -31.03 -35.95
CA CYS A 12 77.07 -31.29 -37.41
C CYS A 12 75.90 -30.64 -38.21
N CYS A 13 76.14 -29.75 -39.20
CA CYS A 13 75.21 -29.34 -40.31
C CYS A 13 75.35 -27.85 -40.69
N GLN A 14 76.25 -27.47 -41.60
CA GLN A 14 76.41 -26.05 -42.02
C GLN A 14 76.30 -25.78 -43.54
N ASN A 15 76.09 -26.78 -44.40
CA ASN A 15 76.07 -26.59 -45.87
C ASN A 15 74.68 -26.72 -46.56
N ARG A 16 73.58 -26.68 -45.79
CA ARG A 16 72.18 -26.71 -46.28
C ARG A 16 71.46 -25.39 -45.96
N LEU A 17 72.16 -24.27 -46.11
CA LEU A 17 71.68 -22.95 -45.64
C LEU A 17 71.32 -21.96 -46.76
N SER A 18 71.79 -22.13 -48.00
CA SER A 18 71.59 -21.11 -49.06
C SER A 18 70.36 -21.31 -49.95
N THR A 19 69.90 -22.53 -50.19
CA THR A 19 68.73 -22.82 -51.05
C THR A 19 67.38 -22.77 -50.33
N PHE A 20 67.37 -22.78 -48.99
CA PHE A 20 66.15 -22.66 -48.17
C PHE A 20 65.71 -21.20 -47.95
N SER A 21 66.64 -20.25 -48.12
CA SER A 21 66.43 -18.84 -47.75
C SER A 21 65.40 -18.11 -48.64
N VAL A 22 65.27 -18.47 -49.93
CA VAL A 22 64.37 -17.76 -50.86
C VAL A 22 62.91 -18.23 -50.73
N LYS A 23 62.67 -19.48 -50.31
CA LYS A 23 61.30 -20.03 -50.17
C LYS A 23 60.67 -19.73 -48.80
N SER A 24 61.47 -19.41 -47.78
CA SER A 24 61.01 -19.02 -46.44
C SER A 24 60.35 -17.63 -46.40
N ASN A 25 60.78 -16.70 -47.27
CA ASN A 25 60.40 -15.28 -47.15
C ASN A 25 58.95 -15.00 -47.61
N SER A 26 58.43 -15.78 -48.56
CA SER A 26 57.04 -15.67 -49.04
C SER A 26 56.01 -16.33 -48.11
N TYR A 27 56.41 -17.34 -47.34
CA TYR A 27 55.55 -17.93 -46.31
C TYR A 27 55.49 -17.05 -45.04
N PHE A 28 56.60 -16.39 -44.69
CA PHE A 28 56.66 -15.52 -43.51
C PHE A 28 55.82 -14.24 -43.67
N SER A 29 55.79 -13.65 -44.87
CA SER A 29 54.93 -12.49 -45.16
C SER A 29 53.43 -12.83 -45.11
N SER A 30 53.02 -14.01 -45.59
CA SER A 30 51.63 -14.48 -45.53
C SER A 30 51.18 -14.81 -44.09
N LEU A 31 52.09 -15.35 -43.25
CA LEU A 31 51.79 -15.62 -41.83
C LEU A 31 51.68 -14.33 -40.99
N ASN A 32 52.45 -13.29 -41.30
CA ASN A 32 52.38 -12.02 -40.58
C ASN A 32 51.07 -11.27 -40.86
N ASN A 33 50.64 -11.21 -42.13
CA ASN A 33 49.36 -10.61 -42.50
C ASN A 33 48.17 -11.32 -41.81
N ASN A 34 48.20 -12.66 -41.74
CA ASN A 34 47.16 -13.43 -41.05
C ASN A 34 47.14 -13.22 -39.51
N LYS A 35 48.29 -12.97 -38.88
CA LYS A 35 48.38 -12.65 -37.44
C LYS A 35 47.89 -11.24 -37.11
N GLU A 36 48.17 -10.26 -37.97
CA GLU A 36 47.67 -8.88 -37.83
C GLU A 36 46.15 -8.79 -38.06
N GLN A 37 45.63 -9.56 -39.03
CA GLN A 37 44.18 -9.61 -39.30
C GLN A 37 43.41 -10.27 -38.14
N THR A 38 43.96 -11.35 -37.56
CA THR A 38 43.32 -12.04 -36.41
C THR A 38 43.40 -11.24 -35.10
N THR A 39 44.39 -10.38 -34.91
CA THR A 39 44.46 -9.48 -33.73
C THR A 39 43.51 -8.29 -33.86
N ASN A 40 43.35 -7.70 -35.05
CA ASN A 40 42.35 -6.64 -35.27
C ASN A 40 40.90 -7.11 -35.12
N ILE A 41 40.57 -8.33 -35.58
CA ILE A 41 39.23 -8.92 -35.42
C ILE A 41 38.91 -9.22 -33.95
N LYS A 42 39.90 -9.66 -33.16
CA LYS A 42 39.72 -9.88 -31.71
C LYS A 42 39.50 -8.58 -30.95
N ASN A 43 40.25 -7.53 -31.30
CA ASN A 43 40.12 -6.22 -30.65
C ASN A 43 38.78 -5.54 -30.98
N SER A 44 38.29 -5.64 -32.23
CA SER A 44 36.96 -5.11 -32.60
C SER A 44 35.81 -5.88 -31.93
N ALA A 45 35.94 -7.19 -31.76
CA ALA A 45 34.98 -8.00 -31.01
C ALA A 45 34.97 -7.65 -29.51
N LEU A 46 36.13 -7.39 -28.90
CA LEU A 46 36.24 -6.98 -27.50
C LEU A 46 35.66 -5.57 -27.25
N LEU A 47 35.88 -4.63 -28.17
CA LEU A 47 35.27 -3.29 -28.13
C LEU A 47 33.73 -3.38 -28.23
N SER A 48 33.23 -4.23 -29.12
CA SER A 48 31.78 -4.48 -29.27
C SER A 48 31.18 -5.15 -28.03
N TYR A 49 31.89 -6.11 -27.43
CA TYR A 49 31.46 -6.79 -26.20
C TYR A 49 31.41 -5.82 -25.00
N ASN A 50 32.42 -4.95 -24.86
CA ASN A 50 32.47 -3.95 -23.79
C ASN A 50 31.39 -2.86 -23.95
N GLN A 51 31.04 -2.49 -25.18
CA GLN A 51 29.89 -1.60 -25.45
C GLN A 51 28.55 -2.24 -25.08
N LEU A 52 28.36 -3.53 -25.40
CA LEU A 52 27.15 -4.28 -25.02
C LEU A 52 27.03 -4.47 -23.50
N LEU A 53 28.15 -4.71 -22.81
CA LEU A 53 28.22 -4.80 -21.35
C LEU A 53 27.87 -3.46 -20.69
N SER A 54 28.42 -2.36 -21.17
CA SER A 54 28.11 -1.02 -20.67
C SER A 54 26.64 -0.66 -20.90
N SER A 55 26.09 -1.01 -22.08
CA SER A 55 24.67 -0.80 -22.40
C SER A 55 23.76 -1.61 -21.47
N LYS A 56 24.06 -2.90 -21.23
CA LYS A 56 23.31 -3.73 -20.27
C LYS A 56 23.41 -3.19 -18.84
N TYR A 57 24.58 -2.70 -18.42
CA TYR A 57 24.76 -2.13 -17.08
C TYR A 57 23.96 -0.83 -16.90
N LEU A 58 24.01 0.06 -17.90
CA LEU A 58 23.21 1.30 -17.90
C LEU A 58 21.70 1.01 -17.90
N ILE A 59 21.24 0.06 -18.71
CA ILE A 59 19.85 -0.39 -18.73
C ILE A 59 19.45 -0.97 -17.36
N SER A 60 20.30 -1.80 -16.75
CA SER A 60 20.07 -2.39 -15.43
C SER A 60 19.95 -1.32 -14.33
N THR A 61 20.84 -0.31 -14.32
CA THR A 61 20.80 0.78 -13.34
C THR A 61 19.55 1.67 -13.46
N LYS A 62 19.00 1.84 -14.67
CA LYS A 62 17.81 2.68 -14.91
C LYS A 62 16.49 1.95 -14.62
N ILE A 63 16.47 0.64 -14.77
CA ILE A 63 15.27 -0.21 -14.54
C ILE A 63 15.09 -0.53 -13.05
N ASN A 64 16.16 -0.72 -12.29
CA ASN A 64 16.10 -1.08 -10.86
C ASN A 64 15.24 -0.14 -9.99
N PRO A 65 15.34 1.20 -10.09
CA PRO A 65 14.49 2.10 -9.30
C PRO A 65 13.01 2.05 -9.73
N GLN A 66 12.72 1.81 -11.01
CA GLN A 66 11.35 1.70 -11.52
C GLN A 66 10.68 0.40 -11.07
N LEU A 67 11.41 -0.72 -11.06
CA LEU A 67 10.90 -2.00 -10.56
C LEU A 67 10.62 -1.97 -9.05
N GLN A 68 11.45 -1.27 -8.27
CA GLN A 68 11.20 -1.04 -6.83
C GLN A 68 9.92 -0.22 -6.61
N GLN A 69 9.66 0.78 -7.45
CA GLN A 69 8.43 1.57 -7.37
C GLN A 69 7.19 0.73 -7.67
N ILE A 70 7.26 -0.15 -8.68
CA ILE A 70 6.18 -1.07 -9.05
C ILE A 70 5.94 -2.13 -7.95
N SER A 71 6.99 -2.67 -7.32
CA SER A 71 6.84 -3.63 -6.21
C SER A 71 6.21 -2.98 -4.97
N ASN A 72 6.55 -1.73 -4.69
CA ASN A 72 5.97 -0.98 -3.56
C ASN A 72 4.50 -0.63 -3.84
N LEU A 73 4.18 -0.26 -5.08
CA LEU A 73 2.80 0.03 -5.50
C LEU A 73 1.94 -1.24 -5.45
N SER A 74 2.44 -2.38 -5.93
CA SER A 74 1.71 -3.66 -5.89
C SER A 74 1.55 -4.20 -4.46
N LEU A 75 2.55 -4.03 -3.59
CA LEU A 75 2.42 -4.31 -2.16
C LEU A 75 1.35 -3.43 -1.49
N SER A 76 1.29 -2.13 -1.83
CA SER A 76 0.25 -1.23 -1.33
C SER A 76 -1.14 -1.66 -1.83
N THR A 77 -1.28 -1.98 -3.11
CA THR A 77 -2.54 -2.47 -3.69
C THR A 77 -2.99 -3.79 -3.05
N ASN A 78 -2.07 -4.73 -2.80
CA ASN A 78 -2.39 -5.99 -2.13
C ASN A 78 -2.83 -5.78 -0.68
N ARG A 79 -2.16 -4.89 0.08
CA ARG A 79 -2.60 -4.56 1.45
C ARG A 79 -3.97 -3.89 1.48
N VAL A 80 -4.24 -2.99 0.53
CA VAL A 80 -5.56 -2.35 0.40
C VAL A 80 -6.60 -3.42 0.09
N SER A 81 -6.35 -4.30 -0.89
CA SER A 81 -7.24 -5.41 -1.24
C SER A 81 -7.53 -6.34 -0.06
N GLU A 82 -6.51 -6.73 0.71
CA GLU A 82 -6.69 -7.53 1.93
C GLU A 82 -7.48 -6.78 3.00
N SER A 83 -7.25 -5.48 3.17
CA SER A 83 -7.99 -4.65 4.13
C SER A 83 -9.46 -4.54 3.75
N PHE A 84 -9.76 -4.35 2.45
CA PHE A 84 -11.13 -4.38 1.93
C PHE A 84 -11.77 -5.75 2.13
N LYS A 85 -11.05 -6.84 1.82
CA LYS A 85 -11.55 -8.21 1.97
C LYS A 85 -11.86 -8.52 3.44
N LYS A 86 -10.97 -8.12 4.35
CA LYS A 86 -11.17 -8.22 5.79
C LYS A 86 -12.34 -7.36 6.27
N GLY A 87 -12.52 -6.16 5.72
CA GLY A 87 -13.69 -5.32 5.98
C GLY A 87 -15.00 -6.02 5.60
N ILE A 88 -15.07 -6.57 4.38
CA ILE A 88 -16.25 -7.29 3.89
C ILE A 88 -16.57 -8.51 4.77
N THR A 89 -15.57 -9.28 5.20
CA THR A 89 -15.80 -10.41 6.12
C THR A 89 -16.35 -9.93 7.46
N VAL A 90 -15.82 -8.83 7.99
CA VAL A 90 -16.32 -8.23 9.25
C VAL A 90 -17.79 -7.84 9.15
N PHE A 91 -18.24 -7.26 8.02
CA PHE A 91 -19.66 -6.96 7.80
C PHE A 91 -20.52 -8.22 7.68
N LYS A 92 -19.99 -9.29 7.07
CA LYS A 92 -20.70 -10.55 6.85
C LYS A 92 -20.98 -11.32 8.15
N ASP A 93 -20.13 -11.13 9.16
CA ASP A 93 -20.26 -11.75 10.47
C ASP A 93 -21.32 -11.08 11.37
N VAL A 94 -21.93 -9.97 10.91
CA VAL A 94 -22.96 -9.25 11.66
C VAL A 94 -24.35 -9.89 11.45
N ASP A 95 -24.88 -10.50 12.51
CA ASP A 95 -26.25 -11.05 12.51
C ASP A 95 -27.31 -9.93 12.68
N LEU A 96 -27.74 -9.32 11.57
CA LEU A 96 -28.81 -8.31 11.58
C LEU A 96 -30.17 -8.86 12.07
N LYS A 97 -30.38 -10.18 12.05
CA LYS A 97 -31.61 -10.79 12.58
C LYS A 97 -31.64 -10.77 14.12
N SER A 98 -30.52 -10.42 14.77
CA SER A 98 -30.45 -10.26 16.21
C SER A 98 -30.94 -8.90 16.72
N LEU A 99 -31.22 -7.92 15.83
CA LEU A 99 -31.72 -6.60 16.21
C LEU A 99 -32.97 -6.63 17.11
N PRO A 100 -34.00 -7.46 16.84
CA PRO A 100 -35.20 -7.51 17.68
C PRO A 100 -34.96 -8.06 19.09
N LYS A 101 -33.78 -8.63 19.36
CA LYS A 101 -33.40 -9.12 20.70
C LYS A 101 -32.87 -8.00 21.60
N ALA A 102 -32.63 -6.81 21.06
CA ALA A 102 -32.19 -5.65 21.84
C ALA A 102 -33.32 -5.13 22.75
N PRO A 103 -33.00 -4.51 23.90
CA PRO A 103 -33.99 -3.80 24.70
C PRO A 103 -34.72 -2.74 23.85
N THR A 104 -36.05 -2.70 23.93
CA THR A 104 -36.90 -1.85 23.08
C THR A 104 -36.52 -0.38 23.15
N SER A 105 -36.15 0.11 24.34
CA SER A 105 -35.68 1.49 24.54
C SER A 105 -34.43 1.79 23.71
N THR A 106 -33.43 0.89 23.73
CA THR A 106 -32.19 1.07 22.98
C THR A 106 -32.43 1.04 21.47
N LEU A 107 -33.32 0.17 21.01
CA LEU A 107 -33.69 0.11 19.60
C LEU A 107 -34.39 1.40 19.16
N LEU A 108 -35.35 1.88 19.95
CA LEU A 108 -36.13 3.08 19.63
C LEU A 108 -35.24 4.33 19.57
N PHE A 109 -34.40 4.55 20.58
CA PHE A 109 -33.46 5.68 20.59
C PHE A 109 -32.39 5.55 19.50
N GLY A 110 -31.91 4.33 19.23
CA GLY A 110 -30.94 4.07 18.16
C GLY A 110 -31.51 4.39 16.78
N LEU A 111 -32.73 3.95 16.49
CA LEU A 111 -33.41 4.22 15.22
C LEU A 111 -33.81 5.69 15.10
N GLY A 112 -34.24 6.33 16.19
CA GLY A 112 -34.51 7.78 16.22
C GLY A 112 -33.27 8.60 15.84
N GLY A 113 -32.08 8.13 16.24
CA GLY A 113 -30.81 8.75 15.88
C GLY A 113 -30.48 8.75 14.38
N VAL A 114 -31.16 7.94 13.57
CA VAL A 114 -30.96 7.87 12.11
C VAL A 114 -31.71 8.99 11.37
N ILE A 115 -32.73 9.57 12.00
CA ILE A 115 -33.63 10.55 11.37
C ILE A 115 -32.86 11.75 10.79
N PRO A 116 -31.96 12.44 11.53
CA PRO A 116 -31.27 13.61 10.99
C PRO A 116 -30.30 13.26 9.85
N PHE A 117 -29.74 12.04 9.85
CA PHE A 117 -28.87 11.56 8.78
C PHE A 117 -29.63 11.34 7.48
N VAL A 118 -30.85 10.81 7.52
CA VAL A 118 -31.64 10.56 6.30
C VAL A 118 -32.37 11.83 5.84
N ALA A 119 -32.85 12.65 6.79
CA ALA A 119 -33.59 13.86 6.47
C ALA A 119 -32.78 14.88 5.65
N ALA A 120 -31.49 15.06 5.97
CA ALA A 120 -30.64 16.02 5.27
C ALA A 120 -30.43 15.70 3.77
N PRO A 121 -29.91 14.52 3.35
CA PRO A 121 -29.75 14.19 1.93
C PRO A 121 -31.09 14.13 1.19
N LEU A 122 -32.17 13.71 1.87
CA LEU A 122 -33.51 13.74 1.29
C LEU A 122 -33.96 15.17 1.01
N SER A 123 -33.69 16.12 1.93
CA SER A 123 -33.99 17.52 1.71
C SER A 123 -33.23 18.11 0.51
N PHE A 124 -31.98 17.69 0.29
CA PHE A 124 -31.20 18.14 -0.87
C PHE A 124 -31.75 17.64 -2.19
N LEU A 125 -32.35 16.45 -2.20
CA LEU A 125 -32.98 15.90 -3.41
C LEU A 125 -34.22 16.69 -3.83
N PHE A 126 -34.99 17.22 -2.87
CA PHE A 126 -36.23 17.95 -3.16
C PHE A 126 -36.04 19.47 -3.28
N PHE A 127 -35.20 20.06 -2.43
CA PHE A 127 -35.07 21.51 -2.28
C PHE A 127 -33.72 22.06 -2.77
N GLY A 128 -32.81 21.18 -3.21
CA GLY A 128 -31.46 21.54 -3.60
C GLY A 128 -30.50 21.66 -2.41
N TYR A 129 -29.22 21.82 -2.72
CA TYR A 129 -28.16 21.87 -1.72
C TYR A 129 -28.27 23.13 -0.85
N ASN A 130 -28.22 22.95 0.47
CA ASN A 130 -28.21 24.03 1.45
C ASN A 130 -27.07 23.85 2.45
N ALA A 131 -26.17 24.83 2.53
CA ALA A 131 -25.00 24.77 3.39
C ALA A 131 -25.35 24.66 4.88
N SER A 132 -26.41 25.32 5.35
CA SER A 132 -26.81 25.27 6.76
C SER A 132 -27.31 23.88 7.18
N ILE A 133 -28.09 23.21 6.32
CA ILE A 133 -28.56 21.84 6.58
C ILE A 133 -27.38 20.86 6.51
N ALA A 134 -26.45 21.05 5.57
CA ALA A 134 -25.28 20.20 5.45
C ALA A 134 -24.33 20.37 6.66
N PHE A 135 -24.17 21.60 7.16
CA PHE A 135 -23.47 21.86 8.42
C PHE A 135 -24.19 21.24 9.61
N ALA A 136 -25.53 21.31 9.68
CA ALA A 136 -26.30 20.68 10.74
C ALA A 136 -26.12 19.15 10.75
N GLN A 137 -26.12 18.52 9.57
CA GLN A 137 -25.84 17.08 9.43
C GLN A 137 -24.40 16.74 9.84
N LEU A 138 -23.43 17.58 9.47
CA LEU A 138 -22.03 17.44 9.89
C LEU A 138 -21.87 17.55 11.42
N ALA A 139 -22.46 18.57 12.02
CA ALA A 139 -22.47 18.80 13.47
C ALA A 139 -23.14 17.66 14.23
N TYR A 140 -24.23 17.14 13.68
CA TYR A 140 -24.88 15.95 14.21
C TYR A 140 -23.97 14.71 14.12
N GLY A 141 -23.31 14.50 12.98
CA GLY A 141 -22.34 13.42 12.80
C GLY A 141 -21.17 13.50 13.79
N ALA A 142 -20.63 14.69 14.02
CA ALA A 142 -19.60 14.92 15.02
C ALA A 142 -20.10 14.62 16.45
N SER A 143 -21.32 15.03 16.77
CA SER A 143 -21.95 14.74 18.07
C SER A 143 -22.11 13.24 18.32
N ILE A 144 -22.54 12.49 17.30
CA ILE A 144 -22.65 11.03 17.37
C ILE A 144 -21.26 10.39 17.52
N LEU A 145 -20.25 10.84 16.76
CA LEU A 145 -18.89 10.32 16.87
C LEU A 145 -18.30 10.52 18.28
N ALA A 146 -18.52 11.70 18.88
CA ALA A 146 -18.13 11.96 20.27
C ALA A 146 -18.92 11.09 21.26
N PHE A 147 -20.22 10.90 21.05
CA PHE A 147 -21.04 9.97 21.86
C PHE A 147 -20.50 8.54 21.79
N VAL A 148 -20.08 8.06 20.62
CA VAL A 148 -19.43 6.75 20.48
C VAL A 148 -18.16 6.64 21.33
N GLY A 149 -17.33 7.70 21.35
CA GLY A 149 -16.19 7.80 22.24
C GLY A 149 -16.58 7.69 23.72
N GLY A 150 -17.64 8.41 24.13
CA GLY A 150 -18.18 8.36 25.48
C GLY A 150 -18.68 6.97 25.90
N VAL A 151 -19.34 6.23 25.00
CA VAL A 151 -19.77 4.83 25.26
C VAL A 151 -18.57 3.94 25.56
N LYS A 152 -17.47 4.07 24.81
CA LYS A 152 -16.22 3.33 25.06
C LYS A 152 -15.62 3.68 26.41
N TRP A 153 -15.73 4.94 26.84
CA TRP A 153 -15.25 5.34 28.16
C TRP A 153 -16.06 4.68 29.26
N GLY A 154 -17.39 4.73 29.15
CA GLY A 154 -18.30 4.10 30.11
C GLY A 154 -18.06 2.59 30.22
N TYR A 155 -17.78 1.93 29.09
CA TYR A 155 -17.38 0.52 29.09
C TYR A 155 -16.03 0.28 29.77
N ALA A 156 -15.05 1.16 29.56
CA ALA A 156 -13.73 1.06 30.19
C ALA A 156 -13.79 1.20 31.71
N ILE A 157 -14.67 2.05 32.25
CA ILE A 157 -14.87 2.22 33.71
C ILE A 157 -15.41 0.93 34.36
N GLY A 158 -16.15 0.11 33.62
CA GLY A 158 -16.64 -1.18 34.12
C GLY A 158 -15.55 -2.26 34.25
N LYS A 159 -14.31 -2.00 33.81
CA LYS A 159 -13.18 -2.93 33.93
C LYS A 159 -12.39 -2.66 35.22
N ASP A 160 -11.93 -3.71 35.89
CA ASP A 160 -11.13 -3.59 37.13
C ASP A 160 -9.83 -2.78 36.95
N LYS A 161 -9.21 -2.89 35.76
CA LYS A 161 -8.00 -2.15 35.38
C LYS A 161 -8.07 -1.75 33.90
N PRO A 162 -8.60 -0.57 33.56
CA PRO A 162 -8.63 -0.09 32.18
C PRO A 162 -7.21 0.17 31.68
N THR A 163 -6.91 -0.25 30.45
CA THR A 163 -5.62 0.03 29.82
C THR A 163 -5.59 1.43 29.22
N ILE A 164 -4.39 2.00 29.01
CA ILE A 164 -4.23 3.28 28.29
C ILE A 164 -4.87 3.21 26.90
N GLN A 165 -4.82 2.03 26.25
CA GLN A 165 -5.44 1.82 24.95
C GLN A 165 -6.96 1.92 25.01
N ASP A 166 -7.61 1.35 26.04
CA ASP A 166 -9.06 1.44 26.22
C ASP A 166 -9.53 2.90 26.35
N ILE A 167 -8.80 3.70 27.14
CA ILE A 167 -9.10 5.11 27.35
C ILE A 167 -8.79 5.94 26.09
N GLY A 168 -7.66 5.67 25.43
CA GLY A 168 -7.29 6.34 24.17
C GLY A 168 -8.31 6.11 23.07
N LEU A 169 -8.80 4.88 22.90
CA LEU A 169 -9.84 4.53 21.92
C LEU A 169 -11.20 5.19 22.21
N SER A 170 -11.39 5.69 23.43
CA SER A 170 -12.57 6.45 23.82
C SER A 170 -12.42 7.96 23.56
N THR A 171 -11.26 8.55 23.82
CA THR A 171 -11.05 10.00 23.67
C THR A 171 -10.78 10.42 22.23
N VAL A 172 -10.10 9.57 21.45
CA VAL A 172 -9.72 9.86 20.06
C VAL A 172 -10.94 10.20 19.18
N PRO A 173 -12.07 9.46 19.20
CA PRO A 173 -13.27 9.84 18.44
C PRO A 173 -13.78 11.26 18.73
N SER A 174 -13.78 11.69 20.00
CA SER A 174 -14.23 13.04 20.38
C SER A 174 -13.30 14.13 19.86
N LEU A 175 -11.99 13.89 19.83
CA LEU A 175 -11.02 14.81 19.24
C LEU A 175 -11.18 14.88 17.71
N ILE A 176 -11.39 13.74 17.05
CA ILE A 176 -11.68 13.71 15.61
C ILE A 176 -12.97 14.48 15.31
N ALA A 177 -14.02 14.28 16.11
CA ALA A 177 -15.28 14.99 15.98
C ALA A 177 -15.09 16.51 16.04
N TRP A 178 -14.36 16.98 17.06
CA TRP A 178 -14.07 18.39 17.23
C TRP A 178 -13.26 18.97 16.06
N THR A 179 -12.16 18.31 15.67
CA THR A 179 -11.34 18.75 14.53
C THR A 179 -12.11 18.77 13.21
N GLY A 180 -13.03 17.81 13.00
CA GLY A 180 -13.90 17.76 11.83
C GLY A 180 -14.85 18.96 11.70
N LEU A 181 -15.18 19.63 12.81
CA LEU A 181 -16.00 20.85 12.80
C LEU A 181 -15.19 22.13 12.56
N LEU A 182 -13.87 22.10 12.80
CA LEU A 182 -12.99 23.25 12.61
C LEU A 182 -12.52 23.42 11.17
N VAL A 183 -12.56 22.34 10.39
CA VAL A 183 -12.15 22.34 8.98
C VAL A 183 -13.31 22.76 8.06
N PRO A 184 -13.04 23.16 6.81
CA PRO A 184 -14.09 23.45 5.83
C PRO A 184 -15.06 22.29 5.68
N GLN A 185 -16.35 22.61 5.48
CA GLN A 185 -17.45 21.64 5.54
C GLN A 185 -17.21 20.37 4.69
N SER A 186 -16.74 20.52 3.44
CA SER A 186 -16.48 19.38 2.55
C SER A 186 -15.41 18.43 3.12
N LEU A 187 -14.35 18.97 3.73
CA LEU A 187 -13.32 18.17 4.41
C LEU A 187 -13.84 17.60 5.72
N GLY A 188 -14.62 18.39 6.47
CA GLY A 188 -15.24 17.97 7.72
C GLY A 188 -16.11 16.73 7.52
N ILE A 189 -16.92 16.70 6.45
CA ILE A 189 -17.75 15.53 6.11
C ILE A 189 -16.89 14.27 5.91
N LEU A 190 -15.74 14.38 5.23
CA LEU A 190 -14.83 13.25 5.03
C LEU A 190 -14.15 12.82 6.35
N VAL A 191 -13.72 13.78 7.18
CA VAL A 191 -13.13 13.51 8.49
C VAL A 191 -14.12 12.80 9.41
N ILE A 192 -15.35 13.29 9.50
CA ILE A 192 -16.39 12.67 10.33
C ILE A 192 -16.81 11.30 9.78
N SER A 193 -16.97 11.17 8.46
CA SER A 193 -17.31 9.88 7.83
C SER A 193 -16.23 8.83 8.09
N SER A 194 -14.95 9.20 7.94
CA SER A 194 -13.83 8.29 8.22
C SER A 194 -13.72 7.97 9.72
N GLY A 195 -13.97 8.95 10.60
CA GLY A 195 -14.01 8.74 12.06
C GLY A 195 -15.11 7.76 12.48
N LEU A 196 -16.32 7.91 11.94
CA LEU A 196 -17.43 6.98 12.18
C LEU A 196 -17.13 5.57 11.65
N GLY A 197 -16.57 5.48 10.44
CA GLY A 197 -16.14 4.20 9.86
C GLY A 197 -15.05 3.49 10.68
N ALA A 198 -14.06 4.24 11.15
CA ALA A 198 -13.00 3.72 12.02
C ALA A 198 -13.57 3.27 13.37
N ALA A 199 -14.44 4.08 13.99
CA ALA A 199 -15.08 3.72 15.26
C ALA A 199 -15.91 2.43 15.13
N PHE A 200 -16.67 2.30 14.04
CA PHE A 200 -17.42 1.09 13.70
C PHE A 200 -16.52 -0.13 13.51
N TYR A 201 -15.40 0.02 12.78
CA TYR A 201 -14.45 -1.07 12.59
C TYR A 201 -13.90 -1.57 13.93
N ILE A 202 -13.52 -0.65 14.83
CA ILE A 202 -13.06 -0.99 16.18
C ILE A 202 -14.16 -1.70 16.98
N ASP A 203 -15.41 -1.27 16.85
CA ASP A 203 -16.54 -1.92 17.54
C ASP A 203 -16.77 -3.36 17.05
N MET A 204 -16.49 -3.66 15.77
CA MET A 204 -16.66 -5.01 15.23
C MET A 204 -15.55 -5.98 15.63
N ILE A 205 -14.30 -5.52 15.67
CA ILE A 205 -13.17 -6.36 16.11
C ILE A 205 -13.21 -6.64 17.62
N THR A 206 -13.93 -5.80 18.38
CA THR A 206 -14.08 -5.96 19.82
C THR A 206 -15.07 -7.09 20.10
N SER A 207 -14.55 -8.24 20.56
CA SER A 207 -15.36 -9.45 20.85
C SER A 207 -16.28 -9.32 22.06
N GLN A 208 -16.14 -8.26 22.84
CA GLN A 208 -16.81 -8.07 24.13
C GLN A 208 -18.27 -7.59 23.98
N TYR A 209 -18.69 -7.16 22.79
CA TYR A 209 -20.03 -6.63 22.58
C TYR A 209 -21.05 -7.72 22.22
N PRO A 210 -22.27 -7.68 22.81
CA PRO A 210 -23.38 -8.51 22.39
C PRO A 210 -23.65 -8.38 20.88
N SER A 211 -24.11 -9.47 20.25
CA SER A 211 -24.40 -9.49 18.81
C SER A 211 -25.44 -8.43 18.40
N TRP A 212 -26.48 -8.21 19.21
CA TRP A 212 -27.50 -7.20 18.96
C TRP A 212 -26.92 -5.77 18.92
N PHE A 213 -25.92 -5.47 19.76
CA PHE A 213 -25.28 -4.15 19.80
C PHE A 213 -24.42 -3.93 18.56
N ARG A 214 -23.70 -4.97 18.13
CA ARG A 214 -22.91 -4.93 16.88
C ARG A 214 -23.80 -4.74 15.65
N ALA A 215 -24.92 -5.45 15.58
CA ALA A 215 -25.91 -5.27 14.52
C ALA A 215 -26.47 -3.85 14.49
N LEU A 216 -26.83 -3.30 15.66
CA LEU A 216 -27.33 -1.94 15.78
C LEU A 216 -26.29 -0.93 15.30
N ARG A 217 -25.04 -1.03 15.76
CA ARG A 217 -23.94 -0.17 15.32
C ARG A 217 -23.65 -0.27 13.84
N CYS A 218 -23.77 -1.46 13.25
CA CYS A 218 -23.63 -1.65 11.80
C CYS A 218 -24.68 -0.86 11.03
N LEU A 219 -25.95 -0.97 11.43
CA LEU A 219 -27.04 -0.23 10.80
C LEU A 219 -26.82 1.28 10.91
N LEU A 220 -26.61 1.80 12.12
CA LEU A 220 -26.47 3.24 12.35
C LEU A 220 -25.24 3.82 11.63
N SER A 221 -24.09 3.16 11.72
CA SER A 221 -22.85 3.68 11.13
C SER A 221 -22.88 3.61 9.61
N SER A 222 -23.44 2.54 9.03
CA SER A 222 -23.59 2.42 7.58
C SER A 222 -24.51 3.51 7.04
N THR A 223 -25.68 3.72 7.67
CA THR A 223 -26.59 4.80 7.25
C THR A 223 -25.96 6.17 7.41
N ALA A 224 -25.26 6.44 8.52
CA ALA A 224 -24.58 7.71 8.74
C ALA A 224 -23.52 7.98 7.66
N VAL A 225 -22.63 7.03 7.38
CA VAL A 225 -21.57 7.18 6.37
C VAL A 225 -22.15 7.36 4.98
N ILE A 226 -23.14 6.56 4.59
CA ILE A 226 -23.80 6.69 3.28
C ILE A 226 -24.43 8.08 3.15
N SER A 227 -25.16 8.54 4.17
CA SER A 227 -25.81 9.85 4.14
C SER A 227 -24.83 11.02 4.01
N LEU A 228 -23.70 10.95 4.72
CA LEU A 228 -22.68 11.99 4.69
C LEU A 228 -21.98 12.02 3.33
N LEU A 229 -21.71 10.85 2.75
CA LEU A 229 -21.16 10.75 1.39
C LEU A 229 -22.13 11.29 0.34
N THR A 230 -23.43 11.01 0.47
CA THR A 230 -24.44 11.62 -0.41
C THR A 230 -24.41 13.14 -0.32
N THR A 231 -24.37 13.71 0.89
CA THR A 231 -24.27 15.16 1.09
C THR A 231 -23.00 15.75 0.50
N PHE A 232 -21.86 15.05 0.61
CA PHE A 232 -20.62 15.44 -0.04
C PHE A 232 -20.77 15.46 -1.57
N LEU A 233 -21.39 14.44 -2.16
CA LEU A 233 -21.64 14.39 -3.60
C LEU A 233 -22.57 15.51 -4.08
N CYS A 234 -23.61 15.84 -3.32
CA CYS A 234 -24.52 16.95 -3.62
C CYS A 234 -23.89 18.34 -3.48
N SER A 235 -22.69 18.45 -2.91
CA SER A 235 -22.00 19.73 -2.76
C SER A 235 -21.25 20.20 -4.02
N PHE A 236 -21.17 19.34 -5.04
CA PHE A 236 -20.58 19.61 -6.35
C PHE A 236 -21.65 19.68 -7.43
#